data_AF-A0A8K0NUJ8-F1
#
_entry.id   AF-A0A8K0NUJ8-F1
#
_cell.length_a   1.000
_cell.length_b   1.000
_cell.length_c   1.000
_cell.angle_alpha   90.00
_cell.angle_beta   90.00
_cell.angle_gamma   90.00
#
_symmetry.space_group_name_H-M   'P 1'
#
loop_
_entity.id
_entity.type
_entity.pdbx_description
1 polymer ?
#
loop_
_entity_poly.entity_id
_entity_poly.type
_entity_poly.pdbx_seq_one_letter_code
_entity_poly.pdbx_strand_id
1 'polypeptide(L)'
;MDKDAVEDLLKTPLDKRYCRGLSDKVAMFQGKSDSHKQSQETNPFSDNFKKGPGKVSYCPKKGEPGYGRPPPGSKTEFRGLKAHSHISKEMLELCEIIHENAEYSDGDVVGISFGELFKVK
;
A
#
# COMPACT_ATOMS: atom_id res chain seq x y z
N MET A 1 -5.48 8.85 4.43
CA MET A 1 -5.93 10.01 3.62
C MET A 1 -7.30 9.67 3.12
N ASP A 2 -8.30 10.43 3.54
CA ASP A 2 -9.69 10.19 3.17
C ASP A 2 -9.89 10.34 1.67
N LYS A 3 -10.74 9.49 1.07
CA LYS A 3 -11.02 9.51 -0.38
C LYS A 3 -11.52 10.88 -0.82
N ASP A 4 -12.29 11.55 0.04
CA ASP A 4 -12.82 12.89 -0.19
C ASP A 4 -11.71 13.95 -0.28
N ALA A 5 -10.63 13.81 0.50
CA ALA A 5 -9.50 14.73 0.43
C ALA A 5 -8.65 14.55 -0.85
N VAL A 6 -8.60 13.33 -1.39
CA VAL A 6 -7.95 13.06 -2.69
C VAL A 6 -8.79 13.63 -3.84
N GLU A 7 -10.10 13.46 -3.75
CA GLU A 7 -11.07 13.97 -4.73
C GLU A 7 -11.07 15.52 -4.76
N ASP A 8 -11.01 16.17 -3.60
CA ASP A 8 -10.88 17.63 -3.50
C ASP A 8 -9.55 18.14 -4.05
N LEU A 9 -8.45 17.41 -3.83
CA LEU A 9 -7.15 17.75 -4.42
C LEU A 9 -7.17 17.65 -5.95
N LEU A 10 -7.92 16.70 -6.52
CA LEU A 10 -8.08 16.56 -7.96
C LEU A 10 -8.95 17.67 -8.57
N LYS A 11 -9.95 18.15 -7.82
CA LYS A 11 -10.86 19.24 -8.20
C LYS A 11 -10.26 20.65 -8.09
N THR A 12 -9.22 20.85 -7.28
CA THR A 12 -8.53 22.15 -7.22
C THR A 12 -7.87 22.51 -8.57
N PRO A 13 -8.03 23.73 -9.10
CA PRO A 13 -7.40 24.10 -10.37
C PRO A 13 -5.86 24.06 -10.29
N LEU A 14 -5.21 23.69 -11.40
CA LEU A 14 -3.75 23.44 -11.48
C LEU A 14 -2.88 24.62 -11.03
N ASP A 15 -3.38 25.85 -11.15
CA ASP A 15 -2.74 27.10 -10.76
C ASP A 15 -2.61 27.29 -9.23
N LYS A 16 -3.46 26.61 -8.45
CA LYS A 16 -3.44 26.61 -6.98
C LYS A 16 -2.67 25.42 -6.39
N ARG A 17 -2.27 24.45 -7.22
CA ARG A 17 -1.51 23.25 -6.81
C ARG A 17 0.01 23.45 -6.82
N TYR A 18 0.51 24.58 -7.33
CA TYR A 18 1.94 24.85 -7.48
C TYR A 18 2.43 25.77 -6.35
N CYS A 19 3.49 25.38 -5.64
CA CYS A 19 4.20 26.24 -4.67
C CYS A 19 4.59 27.55 -5.38
N ARG A 20 3.98 28.67 -5.01
CA ARG A 20 4.01 29.89 -5.82
C ARG A 20 5.27 30.74 -5.62
N GLY A 21 6.10 30.44 -4.60
CA GLY A 21 7.40 31.07 -4.40
C GLY A 21 8.50 30.14 -3.87
N LEU A 22 9.77 30.59 -3.95
CA LEU A 22 10.92 29.89 -3.34
C LEU A 22 10.70 29.67 -1.85
N SER A 23 10.15 30.66 -1.15
CA SER A 23 9.83 30.56 0.28
C SER A 23 8.87 29.41 0.61
N ASP A 24 7.86 29.16 -0.23
CA ASP A 24 6.92 28.04 -0.04
C ASP A 24 7.63 26.69 -0.19
N LYS A 25 8.53 26.57 -1.17
CA LYS A 25 9.32 25.35 -1.39
C LYS A 25 10.27 25.09 -0.23
N VAL A 26 10.91 26.14 0.30
CA VAL A 26 11.78 26.05 1.49
C VAL A 26 10.96 25.61 2.70
N ALA A 27 9.78 26.19 2.93
CA ALA A 27 8.90 25.81 4.03
C ALA A 27 8.45 24.34 3.94
N MET A 28 8.06 23.87 2.75
CA MET A 28 7.71 22.46 2.52
C MET A 28 8.89 21.52 2.75
N PHE A 29 10.09 21.88 2.25
CA PHE A 29 11.29 21.10 2.47
C PHE A 29 11.64 21.01 3.96
N GLN A 30 11.59 22.15 4.66
CA GLN A 30 11.86 22.21 6.09
C GLN A 30 10.89 21.32 6.87
N GLY A 31 9.58 21.44 6.60
CA GLY A 31 8.57 20.59 7.24
C GLY A 31 8.78 19.09 6.96
N LYS A 32 9.22 18.74 5.75
CA LYS A 32 9.56 17.36 5.39
C LYS A 32 10.81 16.87 6.13
N SER A 33 11.84 17.71 6.22
CA SER A 33 13.07 17.46 6.97
C SER A 33 12.76 17.22 8.45
N ASP A 34 11.96 18.07 9.08
CA ASP A 34 11.65 17.98 10.50
C ASP A 34 10.80 16.73 10.81
N SER A 35 9.80 16.44 9.97
CA SER A 35 9.05 15.18 10.06
C SER A 35 9.95 13.94 9.89
N HIS A 36 10.94 14.01 9.00
CA HIS A 36 11.88 12.92 8.80
C HIS A 36 12.78 12.73 10.01
N LYS A 37 13.34 13.82 10.57
CA LYS A 37 14.15 13.78 11.80
C LYS A 37 13.38 13.11 12.94
N GLN A 38 12.14 13.53 13.19
CA GLN A 38 11.27 12.95 14.21
C GLN A 38 11.05 11.45 13.99
N SER A 39 10.75 11.02 12.76
CA SER A 39 10.58 9.59 12.45
C SER A 39 11.85 8.78 12.62
N GLN A 40 13.04 9.37 12.36
CA GLN A 40 14.31 8.67 12.56
C GLN A 40 14.63 8.48 14.05
N GLU A 41 14.24 9.40 14.94
CA GLU A 41 14.51 9.26 16.38
C GLU A 41 13.96 7.95 16.98
N THR A 42 12.83 7.46 16.47
CA THR A 42 12.21 6.20 16.91
C THR A 42 12.56 5.01 16.04
N ASN A 43 13.23 5.22 14.91
CA ASN A 43 13.56 4.16 13.95
C ASN A 43 14.79 3.37 14.44
N PRO A 44 14.67 2.06 14.75
CA PRO A 44 15.76 1.25 15.28
C PRO A 44 16.87 0.98 14.25
N PHE A 45 16.65 1.33 12.98
CA PHE A 45 17.60 1.21 11.89
C PHE A 45 18.27 2.53 11.52
N SER A 46 18.09 3.60 12.31
CA SER A 46 18.73 4.89 12.06
C SER A 46 19.99 5.08 12.90
N ASP A 47 20.97 5.81 12.38
CA ASP A 47 22.21 6.12 13.10
C ASP A 47 21.98 6.97 14.37
N ASN A 48 20.88 7.73 14.39
CA ASN A 48 20.50 8.59 15.51
C ASN A 48 19.69 7.84 16.59
N PHE A 49 19.40 6.56 16.39
CA PHE A 49 18.66 5.76 17.35
C PHE A 49 19.51 5.44 18.58
N LYS A 50 19.21 6.12 19.69
CA LYS A 50 19.80 5.82 21.00
C LYS A 50 18.78 5.09 21.85
N LYS A 51 19.00 3.78 22.04
CA LYS A 51 18.19 2.97 22.94
C LYS A 51 18.34 3.52 24.37
N GLY A 52 17.27 4.05 24.94
CA GLY A 52 17.26 4.66 26.27
C GLY A 52 15.87 4.58 26.91
N PRO A 53 15.75 4.85 28.22
CA PRO A 53 14.46 4.85 28.90
C PRO A 53 13.52 5.87 28.25
N GLY A 54 12.35 5.41 27.78
CA GLY A 54 11.34 6.23 27.09
C GLY A 54 11.50 6.36 25.57
N LYS A 55 12.60 5.90 24.97
CA LYS A 55 12.78 5.85 23.50
C LYS A 55 12.67 4.41 23.00
N VAL A 56 11.45 4.00 22.66
CA VAL A 56 11.16 2.68 22.08
C VAL A 56 10.67 2.84 20.65
N SER A 57 11.22 2.04 19.74
CA SER A 57 10.60 1.85 18.43
C SER A 57 9.24 1.20 18.64
N TYR A 58 8.18 1.76 18.04
CA TYR A 58 6.90 1.09 18.00
C TYR A 58 7.01 -0.15 17.11
N CYS A 59 7.24 -1.28 17.76
CA CYS A 59 7.21 -2.60 17.15
C CYS A 59 6.16 -3.40 17.93
N PRO A 60 4.92 -3.50 17.43
CA PRO A 60 3.92 -4.38 18.02
C PRO A 60 4.51 -5.77 18.21
N LYS A 61 4.12 -6.47 19.27
CA LYS A 61 4.47 -7.88 19.45
C LYS A 61 3.52 -8.76 18.67
N LYS A 62 3.93 -10.00 18.38
CA LYS A 62 3.05 -11.00 17.78
C LYS A 62 1.78 -11.13 18.64
N GLY A 63 0.62 -10.95 18.02
CA GLY A 63 -0.69 -10.98 18.70
C GLY A 63 -1.24 -9.61 19.09
N GLU A 64 -0.44 -8.54 19.06
CA GLU A 64 -0.92 -7.18 19.27
C GLU A 64 -1.54 -6.61 17.98
N PRO A 65 -2.56 -5.72 18.10
CA PRO A 65 -3.11 -5.01 16.96
C PRO A 65 -2.01 -4.26 16.18
N GLY A 66 -2.02 -4.42 14.85
CA GLY A 66 -1.04 -3.78 13.97
C GLY A 66 0.26 -4.56 13.76
N TYR A 67 0.47 -5.70 14.44
CA TYR A 67 1.61 -6.57 14.12
C TYR A 67 1.57 -7.06 12.67
N GLY A 68 2.67 -6.90 11.95
CA GLY A 68 2.77 -7.30 10.54
C GLY A 68 1.90 -6.47 9.59
N ARG A 69 1.34 -5.34 10.04
CA ARG A 69 0.55 -4.44 9.20
C ARG A 69 1.23 -3.08 9.03
N PRO A 70 1.10 -2.45 7.86
CA PRO A 70 1.55 -1.08 7.68
C PRO A 70 0.74 -0.12 8.58
N PRO A 71 1.27 1.07 8.89
CA PRO A 71 0.51 2.06 9.64
C PRO A 71 -0.81 2.42 8.93
N PRO A 72 -1.93 2.54 9.66
CA PRO A 72 -3.21 2.94 9.09
C PRO A 72 -3.14 4.29 8.39
N GLY A 73 -3.79 4.42 7.24
CA GLY A 73 -3.78 5.60 6.38
C GLY A 73 -2.46 5.85 5.65
N SER A 74 -1.45 4.99 5.81
CA SER A 74 -0.15 5.15 5.14
C SER A 74 -0.22 4.81 3.66
N LYS A 75 0.72 5.35 2.88
CA LYS A 75 0.85 4.98 1.46
C LYS A 75 1.14 3.48 1.28
N THR A 76 1.80 2.85 2.25
CA THR A 76 2.10 1.41 2.20
C THR A 76 0.82 0.58 2.35
N GLU A 77 -0.08 0.96 3.26
CA GLU A 77 -1.39 0.34 3.38
C GLU A 77 -2.18 0.45 2.08
N PHE A 78 -2.28 1.66 1.51
CA PHE A 78 -2.98 1.88 0.25
C PHE A 78 -2.42 1.02 -0.89
N ARG A 79 -1.09 0.94 -1.02
CA ARG A 79 -0.45 0.07 -2.03
C ARG A 79 -0.77 -1.40 -1.80
N GLY A 80 -0.74 -1.87 -0.55
CA GLY A 80 -1.09 -3.24 -0.19
C GLY A 80 -2.54 -3.57 -0.57
N LEU A 81 -3.50 -2.70 -0.23
CA LEU A 81 -4.90 -2.85 -0.59
C LEU A 81 -5.10 -2.87 -2.11
N LYS A 82 -4.44 -1.96 -2.84
CA LYS A 82 -4.51 -1.90 -4.30
C LYS A 82 -3.96 -3.18 -4.94
N ALA A 83 -2.81 -3.65 -4.49
CA ALA A 83 -2.22 -4.89 -5.01
C ALA A 83 -3.10 -6.11 -4.70
N HIS A 84 -3.64 -6.20 -3.48
CA HIS A 84 -4.57 -7.27 -3.11
C HIS A 84 -5.81 -7.28 -4.01
N SER A 85 -6.47 -6.14 -4.19
CA SER A 85 -7.63 -6.03 -5.08
C SER A 85 -7.29 -6.38 -6.53
N HIS A 86 -6.10 -6.03 -7.00
CA HIS A 86 -5.66 -6.35 -8.35
C HIS A 86 -5.50 -7.86 -8.55
N ILE A 87 -4.74 -8.52 -7.68
CA ILE A 87 -4.51 -9.97 -7.75
C ILE A 87 -5.82 -10.74 -7.54
N SER A 88 -6.69 -10.31 -6.63
CA SER A 88 -8.00 -10.95 -6.46
C SER A 88 -8.85 -10.90 -7.73
N LYS A 89 -8.76 -9.81 -8.50
CA LYS A 89 -9.44 -9.72 -9.80
C LYS A 89 -8.85 -10.71 -10.81
N GLU A 90 -7.53 -10.75 -10.94
CA GLU A 90 -6.85 -11.71 -11.83
C GLU A 90 -7.16 -13.17 -11.46
N MET A 91 -7.26 -13.49 -10.16
CA MET A 91 -7.64 -14.82 -9.68
C MET A 91 -9.07 -15.19 -10.06
N LEU A 92 -10.02 -14.25 -9.96
CA LEU A 92 -11.40 -14.48 -10.36
C LEU A 92 -11.51 -14.71 -11.88
N GLU A 93 -10.85 -13.87 -12.68
CA GLU A 93 -10.78 -14.03 -14.13
C GLU A 93 -10.17 -15.39 -14.51
N LEU A 94 -9.10 -15.82 -13.82
CA LEU A 94 -8.52 -17.14 -14.02
C LEU A 94 -9.52 -18.26 -13.69
N CYS A 95 -10.25 -18.15 -12.58
CA CYS A 95 -11.28 -19.14 -12.21
C CYS A 95 -12.41 -19.20 -13.26
N GLU A 96 -12.83 -18.06 -13.80
CA GLU A 96 -13.82 -17.99 -14.89
C GLU A 96 -13.29 -18.70 -16.15
N ILE A 97 -12.06 -18.41 -16.56
CA ILE A 97 -11.41 -19.06 -17.71
C ILE A 97 -11.34 -20.58 -17.51
N ILE A 98 -10.91 -21.05 -16.33
CA ILE A 98 -10.84 -22.47 -16.01
C ILE A 98 -12.23 -23.10 -16.08
N HIS A 99 -13.24 -22.44 -15.54
CA HIS A 99 -14.61 -22.96 -15.51
C HIS A 99 -15.21 -23.06 -16.93
N GLU A 100 -14.96 -22.09 -17.80
CA GLU A 100 -15.44 -22.08 -19.19
C GLU A 100 -14.74 -23.10 -20.09
N ASN A 101 -13.48 -23.43 -19.80
CA ASN A 101 -12.62 -24.27 -20.64
C ASN A 101 -12.25 -25.61 -19.96
N ALA A 102 -12.96 -25.99 -18.90
CA ALA A 102 -12.65 -27.20 -18.14
C ALA A 102 -12.74 -28.46 -19.01
N GLU A 103 -11.71 -29.30 -18.94
CA GLU A 103 -11.67 -30.61 -19.61
C GLU A 103 -12.21 -31.72 -18.70
N TYR A 104 -12.23 -31.46 -17.39
CA TYR A 104 -12.67 -32.41 -16.37
C TYR A 104 -13.47 -31.69 -15.28
N SER A 105 -14.53 -32.36 -14.84
CA SER A 105 -15.34 -31.96 -13.70
C SER A 105 -15.69 -33.21 -12.89
N ASP A 106 -15.40 -33.18 -11.59
CA ASP A 106 -15.79 -34.22 -10.63
C ASP A 106 -16.43 -33.57 -9.41
N GLY A 107 -17.75 -33.65 -9.36
CA GLY A 107 -18.57 -32.95 -8.38
C GLY A 107 -18.28 -31.46 -8.38
N ASP A 108 -17.73 -30.99 -7.26
CA ASP A 108 -17.45 -29.57 -7.02
C ASP A 108 -16.07 -29.11 -7.53
N VAL A 109 -15.28 -29.99 -8.13
CA VAL A 109 -13.94 -29.69 -8.64
C VAL A 109 -13.97 -29.64 -10.17
N VAL A 110 -13.64 -28.47 -10.72
CA VAL A 110 -13.41 -28.27 -12.16
C VAL A 110 -11.93 -28.06 -12.44
N GLY A 111 -11.46 -28.56 -13.58
CA GLY A 111 -10.05 -28.48 -13.94
C GLY A 111 -9.80 -28.45 -15.44
N ILE A 112 -8.69 -27.81 -15.79
CA ILE A 112 -8.12 -27.75 -17.13
C ILE A 112 -6.64 -28.12 -17.02
N SER A 113 -6.10 -28.83 -18.00
CA SER A 113 -4.65 -29.07 -18.01
C SER A 113 -3.89 -27.75 -18.22
N PHE A 114 -2.71 -27.64 -17.61
CA PHE A 114 -1.88 -26.42 -17.72
C PHE A 114 -1.56 -26.07 -19.18
N GLY A 115 -1.38 -27.07 -20.05
CA GLY A 115 -1.10 -26.86 -21.47
C GLY A 115 -2.27 -26.26 -22.23
N GLU A 116 -3.49 -26.71 -21.99
CA GLU A 116 -4.69 -26.14 -22.63
C GLU A 116 -5.01 -24.74 -22.10
N LEU A 117 -4.80 -24.48 -20.81
CA LEU A 117 -5.02 -23.15 -20.22
C LEU A 117 -4.25 -22.04 -20.96
N PHE A 118 -3.02 -22.31 -21.37
CA PHE A 118 -2.19 -21.34 -22.11
C PHE A 118 -2.54 -21.21 -23.60
N LYS A 119 -3.44 -22.05 -24.11
CA LYS A 119 -3.98 -21.94 -25.46
C LYS A 119 -5.27 -21.12 -25.50
N VAL A 120 -5.90 -20.91 -24.33
CA VAL A 120 -7.06 -20.01 -24.20
C VAL A 120 -6.59 -18.58 -24.49
N LYS A 121 -7.27 -17.91 -25.42
CA LYS A 121 -6.94 -16.57 -25.89
C LYS A 121 -7.83 -15.51 -25.27
#